data_AF-A0A832DCV8-F1
#
_entry.id   AF-A0A832DCV8-F1
#
_cell.length_a   1.000
_cell.length_b   1.000
_cell.length_c   1.000
_cell.angle_alpha   90.00
_cell.angle_beta   90.00
_cell.angle_gamma   90.00
#
_symmetry.space_group_name_H-M   'P 1'
#
loop_
_entity.id
_entity.type
_entity.pdbx_description
1 polymer ?
#
loop_
_entity_poly.entity_id
_entity_poly.type
_entity_poly.pdbx_seq_one_letter_code
_entity_poly.pdbx_strand_id
1 'polypeptide(L)' 'MEVIFEFFAPPLREVLGVLRKVGERVYLHISPESHDEEIRKRYDRLYTNHELKTFLRNAKHLGLEITFKKFSGATLQ' A
#
# COMPACT_ATOMS: atom_id res chain seq x y z
N MET A 1 -20.18 7.28 0.47
CA MET A 1 -19.14 7.66 -0.52
C MET A 1 -17.96 6.71 -0.36
N GLU A 2 -17.49 6.13 -1.46
CA GLU A 2 -16.32 5.23 -1.45
C GLU A 2 -15.09 6.02 -1.92
N VAL A 3 -13.97 5.84 -1.22
CA VAL A 3 -12.72 6.54 -1.54
C VAL A 3 -11.59 5.52 -1.63
N ILE A 4 -10.77 5.66 -2.66
CA ILE A 4 -9.63 4.76 -2.92
C ILE A 4 -8.35 5.60 -2.91
N PHE A 5 -7.35 5.13 -2.16
CA PHE A 5 -6.01 5.69 -2.16
C PHE A 5 -5.02 4.65 -2.68
N GLU A 6 -4.21 5.02 -3.67
CA GLU A 6 -3.17 4.15 -4.24
C GLU A 6 -1.79 4.56 -3.73
N PHE A 7 -1.06 3.59 -3.20
CA PHE A 7 0.26 3.76 -2.60
C PHE A 7 1.32 2.94 -3.33
N PHE A 8 2.46 3.59 -3.52
CA PHE A 8 3.69 3.00 -4.03
C PHE A 8 4.72 2.71 -2.93
N ALA A 9 4.46 3.19 -1.71
CA ALA A 9 5.20 2.89 -0.50
C ALA A 9 4.24 2.85 0.70
N PRO A 10 4.53 2.06 1.75
CA PRO A 10 3.77 2.02 2.99
C PRO A 10 3.61 3.43 3.60
N PRO A 11 2.40 4.00 3.67
CA PRO A 11 2.20 5.28 4.36
C PRO A 11 2.38 5.13 5.88
N LEU A 12 2.72 6.24 6.53
CA LEU A 12 2.80 6.32 7.98
C LEU A 12 1.44 6.05 8.63
N ARG A 13 1.44 5.54 9.87
CA ARG A 13 0.21 5.26 10.63
C ARG A 13 -0.68 6.49 10.80
N GLU A 14 -0.08 7.66 10.99
CA GLU A 14 -0.81 8.92 11.14
C GLU A 14 -1.62 9.26 9.89
N VAL A 15 -1.03 9.05 8.71
CA VAL A 15 -1.71 9.20 7.42
C VAL A 15 -2.92 8.28 7.37
N LEU A 16 -2.76 7.00 7.71
CA LEU A 16 -3.90 6.06 7.75
C LEU A 16 -5.03 6.52 8.67
N GLY A 17 -4.67 7.11 9.83
CA GLY A 17 -5.64 7.66 10.77
C GLY A 17 -6.43 8.85 10.21
N VAL A 18 -5.81 9.68 9.37
CA VAL A 18 -6.50 10.74 8.64
C VAL A 18 -7.40 10.14 7.55
N LEU A 19 -6.88 9.22 6.74
CA LEU A 19 -7.63 8.61 5.64
C LEU A 19 -8.89 7.89 6.12
N ARG A 20 -8.82 7.22 7.28
CA ARG A 20 -9.98 6.53 7.87
C ARG A 20 -11.17 7.45 8.12
N LYS A 21 -10.95 8.77 8.28
CA LYS A 21 -11.99 9.76 8.54
C LYS A 21 -12.60 10.34 7.27
N VAL A 22 -12.05 10.04 6.09
CA VAL A 22 -12.46 10.64 4.81
C VAL A 22 -13.81 10.10 4.30
N GLY A 23 -14.16 8.87 4.66
CA GLY A 23 -15.42 8.27 4.23
C GLY A 23 -15.81 7.03 5.02
N GLU A 24 -17.02 6.53 4.77
CA GLU A 24 -17.54 5.31 5.39
C GLU A 24 -16.76 4.07 4.91
N ARG A 25 -16.37 4.04 3.63
CA ARG A 25 -15.57 2.98 3.01
C ARG A 25 -14.33 3.57 2.36
N VAL A 26 -13.17 3.18 2.88
CA VAL A 26 -11.87 3.63 2.41
C VAL A 26 -11.04 2.42 2.05
N TYR A 27 -10.66 2.35 0.77
CA TYR A 27 -9.84 1.27 0.22
C TYR A 27 -8.40 1.77 0.04
N LEU A 28 -7.45 0.98 0.51
CA LEU A 28 -6.03 1.22 0.32
C LEU A 28 -5.51 0.24 -0.72
N HIS A 29 -5.05 0.75 -1.85
CA HIS A 29 -4.34 -0.04 -2.85
C HIS A 29 -2.84 0.09 -2.65
N ILE A 30 -2.13 -1.04 -2.68
CA ILE A 30 -0.66 -1.03 -2.68
C ILE A 30 -0.10 -1.98 -3.74
N SER A 31 0.92 -1.51 -4.45
CA SER A 31 1.59 -2.23 -5.54
C SER A 31 3.05 -2.52 -5.16
N PRO A 32 3.33 -3.64 -4.48
CA PRO A 32 4.68 -3.93 -3.98
C PRO A 32 5.65 -4.45 -5.03
N GLU A 33 5.19 -4.75 -6.25
CA GLU A 33 5.91 -5.42 -7.33
C GLU A 33 6.36 -6.85 -7.01
N SER A 34 7.04 -7.06 -5.89
CA SER A 34 7.52 -8.35 -5.42
C SER A 34 7.63 -8.38 -3.88
N HIS A 35 7.57 -9.58 -3.31
CA HIS A 35 7.97 -9.83 -1.92
C HIS A 35 9.49 -9.78 -1.74
N ASP A 36 10.25 -9.92 -2.82
CA ASP A 36 11.69 -9.71 -2.84
C ASP A 36 12.00 -8.21 -2.86
N GLU A 37 12.69 -7.74 -1.83
CA GLU A 37 13.05 -6.34 -1.67
C GLU A 37 14.05 -5.87 -2.74
N GLU A 38 14.95 -6.75 -3.21
CA GLU A 38 15.92 -6.41 -4.25
C GLU A 38 15.25 -6.28 -5.63
N ILE A 39 14.20 -7.05 -5.89
CA ILE A 39 13.38 -6.83 -7.09
C ILE A 39 12.63 -5.51 -6.93
N ARG A 40 11.99 -5.28 -5.79
CA ARG A 40 11.21 -4.08 -5.52
C ARG A 40 12.01 -2.78 -5.64
N LYS A 41 13.26 -2.77 -5.16
CA LYS A 41 14.19 -1.64 -5.29
C LYS A 41 14.47 -1.29 -6.75
N ARG A 42 14.56 -2.27 -7.65
CA ARG A 42 14.74 -2.03 -9.10
C ARG A 42 13.55 -1.33 -9.74
N TYR A 43 12.37 -1.43 -9.12
CA TYR A 43 11.14 -0.74 -9.52
C TYR A 43 10.85 0.49 -8.64
N ASP A 44 11.88 1.05 -8.00
CA ASP A 44 11.78 2.27 -7.18
C ASP A 44 10.76 2.19 -6.03
N ARG A 45 10.54 0.99 -5.46
CA ARG A 45 9.87 0.89 -4.14
C ARG A 45 10.88 0.64 -3.04
N LEU A 46 11.32 1.74 -2.45
CA LEU A 46 12.36 1.79 -1.42
C LEU A 46 11.76 1.58 -0.02
N TYR A 47 11.23 0.39 0.22
CA TYR A 47 10.76 -0.01 1.54
C TYR A 47 10.99 -1.50 1.77
N THR A 48 11.11 -1.89 3.03
CA THR A 48 11.33 -3.26 3.49
C THR A 48 10.04 -4.04 3.66
N ASN A 49 10.16 -5.36 3.71
CA ASN A 49 9.08 -6.26 4.09
C ASN A 49 8.59 -5.98 5.51
N HIS A 50 9.46 -5.49 6.39
CA HIS A 50 9.06 -5.07 7.73
C HIS A 50 8.11 -3.87 7.67
N GLU A 51 8.46 -2.83 6.91
CA GLU A 51 7.62 -1.63 6.73
C GLU A 51 6.28 -1.99 6.09
N LEU A 52 6.28 -2.83 5.06
CA LEU A 52 5.05 -3.32 4.44
C LEU A 52 4.15 -4.05 5.45
N LYS A 53 4.71 -5.00 6.22
CA LYS A 53 3.97 -5.71 7.27
C LYS A 53 3.43 -4.77 8.35
N THR A 54 4.21 -3.75 8.73
CA THR A 54 3.78 -2.73 9.68
C THR A 54 2.60 -1.92 9.16
N PHE A 55 2.63 -1.49 7.89
CA PHE A 55 1.48 -0.85 7.25
C PHE A 55 0.24 -1.75 7.24
N LEU A 56 0.37 -3.02 6.82
CA LEU A 56 -0.76 -3.94 6.77
C LEU A 56 -1.42 -4.12 8.15
N ARG A 57 -0.61 -4.26 9.20
CA ARG A 57 -1.11 -4.33 10.59
C ARG A 57 -1.83 -3.04 11.01
N ASN A 58 -1.22 -1.88 10.73
CA ASN A 58 -1.79 -0.60 11.11
C ASN A 58 -3.12 -0.33 10.38
N ALA A 59 -3.20 -0.60 9.08
CA ALA A 59 -4.41 -0.45 8.30
C ALA A 59 -5.51 -1.39 8.81
N LYS A 60 -5.18 -2.67 9.10
CA LYS A 60 -6.12 -3.62 9.70
C LYS A 60 -6.62 -3.14 11.07
N HIS A 61 -5.75 -2.64 11.95
CA HIS A 61 -6.14 -2.10 13.25
C HIS A 61 -7.06 -0.88 13.17
N LEU A 62 -6.98 -0.12 12.08
CA LEU A 62 -7.85 1.05 11.83
C LEU A 62 -9.14 0.68 11.08
N GLY A 63 -9.36 -0.59 10.76
CA GLY A 63 -10.52 -1.06 10.01
C GLY A 63 -10.53 -0.58 8.55
N LEU A 64 -9.35 -0.38 7.95
CA LEU A 64 -9.20 -0.05 6.54
C LEU A 64 -9.10 -1.33 5.70
N GLU A 65 -9.75 -1.34 4.54
CA GLU A 65 -9.65 -2.45 3.60
C GLU A 65 -8.43 -2.25 2.69
N ILE A 66 -7.64 -3.30 2.51
CA ILE A 66 -6.40 -3.26 1.73
C ILE A 66 -6.52 -4.20 0.54
N THR A 67 -6.16 -3.74 -0.65
CA THR A 67 -6.08 -4.57 -1.85
C THR A 67 -4.68 -4.47 -2.46
N PHE A 68 -4.11 -5.61 -2.82
CA PHE A 68 -2.85 -5.65 -3.55
C PHE A 68 -3.14 -5.54 -5.04
N LYS A 69 -2.54 -4.54 -5.69
CA LYS A 69 -2.53 -4.49 -7.15
C LYS A 69 -1.28 -5.18 -7.66
N LYS A 70 -1.48 -6.08 -8.64
CA LYS A 70 -0.40 -6.53 -9.50
C LYS A 70 -0.12 -5.40 -10.49
N PHE A 71 1.14 -5.00 -10.62
CA PHE A 71 1.52 -4.12 -11.71
C PHE A 71 1.37 -4.91 -13.01
N SER A 72 0.41 -4.53 -13.84
CA SER A 72 0.23 -5.09 -15.19
C SER A 72 1.13 -4.38 -16.20
N GLY A 73 2.26 -3.84 -15.75
CA GLY A 73 3.20 -3.08 -16.57
C GLY A 73 3.75 -3.97 -17.68
N ALA A 74 3.36 -3.63 -18.91
CA ALA A 74 3.94 -4.13 -20.13
C ALA A 74 5.45 -4.24 -20.02
N THR A 75 5.97 -5.36 -20.51
CA THR A 75 7.38 -5.58 -20.85
C THR A 75 7.97 -4.28 -21.37
N LEU A 76 8.85 -3.65 -20.59
CA LEU A 76 9.83 -2.73 -21.17
C LEU A 76 10.70 -3.62 -22.06
N GLN A 77 10.45 -3.54 -23.37
CA GLN A 77 11.34 -4.08 -24.40
C GLN A 77 12.71 -3.42 -24.32
#